data_AF-A0A0F8BIB9-F1
#
_entry.id   AF-A0A0F8BIB9-F1
#
_cell.length_a   1.000
_cell.length_b   1.000
_cell.length_c   1.000
_cell.angle_alpha   90.00
_cell.angle_beta   90.00
_cell.angle_gamma   90.00
#
_symmetry.space_group_name_H-M   'P 1'
#
loop_
_entity.id
_entity.type
_entity.pdbx_description
1 polymer ?
#
loop_
_entity_poly.entity_id
_entity_poly.type
_entity_poly.pdbx_seq_one_letter_code
_entity_poly.pdbx_strand_id
1 'polypeptide(L)'
;MTLVVRKMKRAKAEQRTKWWKLKKEECCMTFRKELRQALGGQEELPNDWTTKANVIRETGRSVLGVSSGRKVDKETWWWNEEVKECVRRKRLAKKKWDTERTEESRQEYREMQHKVRVEVAKAKQGAYDDLYARLDSKEGETALYRLARQRDRDGKDVQWARVIKDRDGSVLTGASSVMGRWKEYFEELMNEENERERRAEEVTVVDQEVVRLKSGGH
;
A
#
# COMPACT_ATOMS: atom_id res chain seq x y z
N MET A 1 -0.62 39.76 9.63
CA MET A 1 -0.77 38.28 9.50
C MET A 1 0.36 37.59 10.27
N THR A 2 0.15 37.29 11.55
CA THR A 2 1.16 36.60 12.38
C THR A 2 1.09 35.09 12.16
N LEU A 3 2.14 34.51 11.56
CA LEU A 3 2.23 33.07 11.32
C LEU A 3 2.49 32.35 12.65
N VAL A 4 1.45 31.71 13.19
CA VAL A 4 1.57 30.83 14.36
C VAL A 4 2.12 29.48 13.90
N VAL A 5 3.42 29.27 14.09
CA VAL A 5 4.05 27.96 13.86
C VAL A 5 3.61 26.99 14.95
N ARG A 6 2.59 26.18 14.66
CA ARG A 6 2.19 25.05 15.52
C ARG A 6 3.28 23.99 15.48
N LYS A 7 4.03 23.83 16.57
CA LYS A 7 4.94 22.67 16.74
C LYS A 7 4.10 21.39 16.75
N MET A 8 4.13 20.62 15.66
CA MET A 8 3.59 19.26 15.65
C MET A 8 4.28 18.44 16.75
N LYS A 9 3.49 17.86 17.66
CA LYS A 9 4.00 16.88 18.62
C LYS A 9 4.57 15.71 17.83
N ARG A 10 5.86 15.39 18.05
CA ARG A 10 6.50 14.22 17.43
C ARG A 10 5.67 12.97 17.78
N ALA A 11 5.22 12.23 16.77
CA ALA A 11 4.52 10.97 16.97
C ALA A 11 5.39 10.06 17.85
N LYS A 12 4.82 9.53 18.94
CA LYS A 12 5.50 8.55 19.80
C LYS A 12 5.77 7.31 18.93
N ALA A 13 7.03 6.89 18.87
CA ALA A 13 7.39 5.65 18.20
C ALA A 13 6.62 4.48 18.83
N GLU A 14 6.01 3.64 17.99
CA GLU A 14 5.29 2.45 18.45
C GLU A 14 6.20 1.56 19.30
N GLN A 15 5.75 1.22 20.51
CA GLN A 15 6.47 0.33 21.40
C GLN A 15 6.33 -1.11 20.92
N ARG A 16 7.45 -1.76 20.62
CA ARG A 16 7.48 -3.15 20.16
C ARG A 16 8.05 -4.06 21.24
N THR A 17 7.35 -5.17 21.49
CA THR A 17 7.83 -6.25 22.35
C THR A 17 9.13 -6.84 21.80
N LYS A 18 10.10 -7.09 22.67
CA LYS A 18 11.42 -7.62 22.31
C LYS A 18 11.39 -9.14 22.06
N TRP A 19 10.64 -9.59 21.06
CA TRP A 19 10.43 -11.02 20.76
C TRP A 19 11.73 -11.81 20.57
N TRP A 20 12.80 -11.19 20.08
CA TRP A 20 14.11 -11.84 19.92
C TRP A 20 14.72 -12.36 21.23
N LYS A 21 14.28 -11.87 22.40
CA LYS A 21 14.71 -12.39 23.70
C LYS A 21 14.23 -13.82 23.96
N LEU A 22 13.20 -14.30 23.27
CA LEU A 22 12.76 -15.71 23.35
C LEU A 22 13.83 -16.70 22.88
N LYS A 23 14.87 -16.24 22.17
CA LYS A 23 16.05 -17.07 21.85
C LYS A 23 16.85 -17.48 23.10
N LYS A 24 16.65 -16.79 24.22
CA LYS A 24 17.25 -17.16 25.50
C LYS A 24 16.28 -18.11 26.22
N GLU A 25 16.79 -19.27 26.61
CA GLU A 25 16.00 -20.33 27.25
C GLU A 25 15.29 -19.82 28.51
N GLU A 26 15.98 -19.06 29.36
CA GLU A 26 15.44 -18.46 30.59
C GLU A 26 14.24 -17.53 30.31
N CYS A 27 14.34 -16.68 29.28
CA CYS A 27 13.28 -15.77 28.87
C CYS A 27 12.10 -16.51 28.23
N CYS A 28 12.36 -17.61 27.53
CA CYS A 28 11.34 -18.47 26.95
C CYS A 28 10.54 -19.19 28.05
N MET A 29 11.24 -19.79 29.02
CA MET A 29 10.62 -20.54 30.12
C MET A 29 9.80 -19.65 31.04
N THR A 30 10.31 -18.46 31.39
CA THR A 30 9.55 -17.46 32.16
C THR A 30 8.32 -16.98 31.39
N PHE A 31 8.46 -16.68 30.10
CA PHE A 31 7.33 -16.29 29.26
C PHE A 31 6.24 -17.38 29.18
N ARG A 32 6.62 -18.65 29.00
CA ARG A 32 5.67 -19.78 28.94
C ARG A 32 4.96 -20.00 30.27
N LYS A 33 5.66 -19.83 31.39
CA LYS A 33 5.08 -19.93 32.74
C LYS A 33 4.04 -18.85 32.96
N GLU A 34 4.41 -17.59 32.74
CA GLU A 34 3.52 -16.43 32.89
C GLU A 34 2.34 -16.48 31.91
N LEU A 35 2.57 -16.95 30.68
CA LEU A 35 1.50 -17.09 29.69
C LEU A 35 0.50 -18.18 30.09
N ARG A 36 0.98 -19.31 30.61
CA ARG A 36 0.12 -20.39 31.12
C ARG A 36 -0.70 -19.93 32.32
N GLN A 37 -0.10 -19.14 33.20
CA GLN A 37 -0.78 -18.55 34.36
C GLN A 37 -1.83 -17.51 33.93
N ALA A 38 -1.50 -16.63 32.99
CA ALA A 38 -2.41 -15.61 32.47
C ALA A 38 -3.59 -16.19 31.67
N LEU A 39 -3.40 -17.34 31.02
CA LEU A 39 -4.46 -18.09 30.34
C LEU A 39 -5.21 -19.06 31.26
N GLY A 40 -4.98 -18.99 32.58
CA GLY A 40 -5.75 -19.74 33.58
C GLY A 40 -5.58 -21.26 33.53
N GLY A 41 -4.55 -21.78 32.86
CA GLY A 41 -4.35 -23.23 32.72
C GLY A 41 -5.47 -23.98 32.00
N GLN A 42 -6.35 -23.29 31.27
CA GLN A 42 -7.42 -23.94 30.50
C GLN A 42 -6.84 -24.76 29.34
N GLU A 43 -7.29 -26.02 29.24
CA GLU A 43 -6.94 -26.94 28.15
C GLU A 43 -7.62 -26.51 26.84
N GLU A 44 -8.79 -25.87 26.94
CA GLU A 44 -9.50 -25.23 25.82
C GLU A 44 -9.59 -23.72 25.98
N LEU A 45 -8.94 -23.02 25.06
CA LEU A 45 -8.88 -21.56 25.02
C LEU A 45 -10.14 -21.00 24.33
N PRO A 46 -10.83 -19.98 24.90
CA PRO A 46 -12.03 -19.35 24.30
C PRO A 46 -11.85 -19.03 22.81
N ASN A 47 -12.85 -19.19 21.94
CA ASN A 47 -12.65 -19.05 20.47
C ASN A 47 -12.30 -17.61 20.00
N ASP A 48 -12.19 -16.64 20.93
CA ASP A 48 -11.83 -15.27 20.63
C ASP A 48 -10.30 -15.08 20.50
N TRP A 49 -9.85 -14.96 19.25
CA TRP A 49 -8.47 -14.65 18.90
C TRP A 49 -7.98 -13.31 19.45
N THR A 50 -8.87 -12.33 19.60
CA THR A 50 -8.52 -10.97 20.05
C THR A 50 -8.02 -11.00 21.48
N THR A 51 -8.77 -11.66 22.35
CA THR A 51 -8.41 -11.84 23.76
C THR A 51 -7.10 -12.62 23.90
N LYS A 52 -6.92 -13.74 23.19
CA LYS A 52 -5.65 -14.51 23.22
C LYS A 52 -4.45 -13.67 22.77
N ALA A 53 -4.60 -12.97 21.64
CA ALA A 53 -3.54 -12.15 21.09
C ALA A 53 -3.16 -11.00 22.04
N ASN A 54 -4.13 -10.43 22.76
CA ASN A 54 -3.88 -9.40 23.76
C ASN A 54 -3.12 -9.94 24.96
N VAL A 55 -3.55 -11.08 25.53
CA VAL A 55 -2.82 -11.74 26.63
C VAL A 55 -1.38 -12.06 26.23
N ILE A 56 -1.17 -12.64 25.04
CA ILE A 56 0.18 -12.93 24.52
C ILE A 56 1.02 -11.66 24.38
N ARG A 57 0.44 -10.57 23.87
CA ARG A 57 1.14 -9.29 23.71
C ARG A 57 1.48 -8.66 25.06
N GLU A 58 0.57 -8.68 26.02
CA GLU A 58 0.76 -8.12 27.36
C GLU A 58 1.80 -8.90 28.15
N THR A 59 1.68 -10.23 28.22
CA THR A 59 2.69 -11.10 28.84
C THR A 59 4.04 -10.91 28.15
N GLY A 60 4.05 -10.77 26.83
CA GLY A 60 5.27 -10.51 26.06
C GLY A 60 5.90 -9.17 26.43
N ARG A 61 5.10 -8.11 26.56
CA ARG A 61 5.57 -6.77 26.98
C ARG A 61 6.12 -6.80 28.41
N SER A 62 5.48 -7.53 29.32
CA SER A 62 5.90 -7.67 30.72
C SER A 62 7.23 -8.42 30.83
N VAL A 63 7.31 -9.63 30.27
CA VAL A 63 8.48 -10.52 30.43
C VAL A 63 9.66 -10.11 29.55
N LEU A 64 9.41 -9.80 28.28
CA LEU A 64 10.48 -9.49 27.31
C LEU A 64 10.84 -8.01 27.33
N GLY A 65 9.95 -7.16 27.83
CA GLY A 65 10.08 -5.71 27.80
C GLY A 65 9.74 -5.12 26.43
N VAL A 66 9.59 -3.80 26.41
CA VAL A 66 9.38 -3.02 25.18
C VAL A 66 10.65 -2.33 24.72
N SER A 67 10.78 -2.17 23.40
CA SER A 67 11.76 -1.29 22.77
C SER A 67 11.04 -0.02 22.31
N SER A 68 11.54 1.14 22.74
CA SER A 68 11.17 2.43 22.19
C SER A 68 12.26 2.84 21.19
N GLY A 69 12.01 2.57 19.92
CA GLY A 69 12.93 2.93 18.85
C GLY A 69 12.16 3.19 17.58
N ARG A 70 12.45 4.31 16.92
CA ARG A 70 11.99 4.51 15.55
C ARG A 70 12.65 3.44 14.69
N LYS A 71 11.88 2.72 13.87
CA LYS A 71 12.46 1.96 12.77
C LYS A 71 13.12 3.00 11.87
N VAL A 72 14.44 3.14 12.01
CA VAL A 72 15.24 3.72 10.92
C VAL A 72 15.13 2.64 9.86
N ASP A 73 14.32 2.88 8.83
CA ASP A 73 14.41 2.04 7.65
C ASP A 73 15.88 2.03 7.28
N LYS A 74 16.46 0.83 7.24
CA LYS A 74 17.84 0.68 6.85
C LYS A 74 17.86 1.10 5.38
N GLU A 75 18.16 2.37 5.12
CA GLU A 75 18.53 2.89 3.81
C GLU A 75 19.82 2.17 3.41
N THR A 76 19.67 0.92 2.97
CA THR A 76 20.77 -0.02 2.70
C THR A 76 21.11 -0.04 1.21
N TRP A 77 20.36 0.68 0.39
CA TRP A 77 20.45 0.60 -1.06
C TRP A 77 21.73 1.23 -1.64
N TRP A 78 22.42 2.09 -0.87
CA TRP A 78 23.74 2.66 -1.19
C TRP A 78 24.87 2.12 -0.29
N TRP A 79 24.60 1.11 0.56
CA TRP A 79 25.59 0.58 1.51
C TRP A 79 26.56 -0.39 0.82
N ASN A 80 27.84 -0.06 0.81
CA ASN A 80 28.90 -0.90 0.24
C ASN A 80 29.94 -1.33 1.31
N GLU A 81 30.79 -2.30 0.98
CA GLU A 81 31.84 -2.78 1.89
C GLU A 81 32.90 -1.69 2.19
N GLU A 82 33.13 -0.76 1.26
CA GLU A 82 34.09 0.34 1.44
C GLU A 82 33.65 1.35 2.51
N VAL A 83 32.38 1.74 2.50
CA VAL A 83 31.77 2.59 3.53
C VAL A 83 31.83 1.90 4.88
N LYS A 84 31.52 0.59 4.93
CA LYS A 84 31.59 -0.21 6.17
C LYS A 84 33.00 -0.25 6.73
N GLU A 85 34.01 -0.48 5.88
CA GLU A 85 35.41 -0.50 6.30
C GLU A 85 35.90 0.88 6.74
N CYS A 86 35.53 1.95 6.03
CA CYS A 86 35.82 3.32 6.45
C CYS A 86 35.20 3.66 7.81
N VAL A 87 33.94 3.25 8.04
CA VAL A 87 33.27 3.43 9.34
C VAL A 87 33.95 2.64 10.45
N ARG A 88 34.41 1.41 10.16
CA ARG A 88 35.17 0.59 11.11
C ARG A 88 36.48 1.27 11.50
N ARG A 89 37.25 1.75 10.52
CA ARG A 89 38.51 2.47 10.77
C ARG A 89 38.29 3.78 11.53
N LYS A 90 37.24 4.54 11.22
CA LYS A 90 36.84 5.73 11.99
C LYS A 90 36.54 5.40 13.45
N ARG A 91 35.85 4.29 13.73
CA ARG A 91 35.57 3.84 15.10
C ARG A 91 36.86 3.47 15.85
N LEU A 92 37.82 2.83 15.17
CA LEU A 92 39.12 2.52 15.75
C LEU A 92 39.91 3.79 16.07
N ALA A 93 39.95 4.76 15.14
CA ALA A 93 40.58 6.06 15.36
C ALA A 93 39.91 6.84 16.51
N LYS A 94 38.58 6.75 16.63
CA LYS A 94 37.86 7.36 17.76
C LYS A 94 38.26 6.72 19.10
N LYS A 95 38.35 5.39 19.13
CA LYS A 95 38.81 4.67 20.33
C LYS A 95 40.24 5.06 20.71
N LYS A 96 41.14 5.16 19.73
CA LYS A 96 42.52 5.63 19.94
C LYS A 96 42.55 7.04 20.53
N TRP A 97 41.80 7.98 19.96
CA TRP A 97 41.67 9.34 20.50
C TRP A 97 41.07 9.38 21.90
N ASP A 98 40.07 8.54 22.19
CA ASP A 98 39.46 8.48 23.52
C ASP A 98 40.44 7.96 24.58
N THR A 99 41.41 7.12 24.21
CA THR A 99 42.46 6.61 25.11
C THR A 99 43.63 7.59 25.24
N GLU A 100 44.19 8.06 24.13
CA GLU A 100 45.45 8.83 24.12
C GLU A 100 45.20 10.33 24.37
N ARG A 101 44.05 10.87 23.97
CA ARG A 101 43.66 12.30 24.06
C ARG A 101 44.71 13.29 23.52
N THR A 102 45.58 12.83 22.62
CA THR A 102 46.59 13.64 21.92
C THR A 102 45.98 14.40 20.73
N GLU A 103 46.63 15.47 20.28
CA GLU A 103 46.16 16.20 19.08
C GLU A 103 46.38 15.39 17.79
N GLU A 104 47.41 14.55 17.74
CA GLU A 104 47.65 13.63 16.62
C GLU A 104 46.51 12.60 16.46
N SER A 105 46.10 11.94 17.55
CA SER A 105 44.98 10.99 17.52
C SER A 105 43.64 11.68 17.20
N ARG A 106 43.48 12.94 17.60
CA ARG A 106 42.33 13.78 17.22
C ARG A 106 42.32 14.08 15.71
N GLN A 107 43.49 14.41 15.15
CA GLN A 107 43.65 14.70 13.73
C GLN A 107 43.39 13.43 12.88
N GLU A 108 43.95 12.29 13.28
CA GLU A 108 43.65 10.99 12.66
C GLU A 108 42.13 10.70 12.65
N TYR A 109 41.44 10.92 13.78
CA TYR A 109 39.99 10.75 13.84
C TYR A 109 39.25 11.69 12.86
N ARG A 110 39.65 12.96 12.76
CA ARG A 110 39.05 13.93 11.84
C ARG A 110 39.24 13.53 10.39
N GLU A 111 40.43 13.08 10.02
CA GLU A 111 40.73 12.58 8.68
C GLU A 111 39.89 11.36 8.34
N MET A 112 39.79 10.39 9.26
CA MET A 112 38.95 9.21 9.06
C MET A 112 37.46 9.57 9.00
N GLN A 113 37.02 10.59 9.76
CA GLN A 113 35.67 11.12 9.67
C GLN A 113 35.40 11.77 8.31
N HIS A 114 36.36 12.54 7.78
CA HIS A 114 36.27 13.12 6.45
C HIS A 114 36.22 12.04 5.36
N LYS A 115 37.09 11.03 5.43
CA LYS A 115 37.11 9.88 4.52
C LYS A 115 35.77 9.15 4.51
N VAL A 116 35.16 8.88 5.67
CA VAL A 116 33.81 8.30 5.74
C VAL A 116 32.78 9.19 5.04
N ARG A 117 32.85 10.51 5.22
CA ARG A 117 31.90 11.43 4.58
C ARG A 117 32.03 11.41 3.05
N VAL A 118 33.25 11.39 2.55
CA VAL A 118 33.54 11.28 1.11
C VAL A 118 33.04 9.94 0.56
N GLU A 119 33.34 8.83 1.24
CA GLU A 119 32.96 7.50 0.76
C GLU A 119 31.45 7.28 0.77
N VAL A 120 30.76 7.79 1.81
CA VAL A 120 29.29 7.79 1.83
C VAL A 120 28.73 8.64 0.69
N ALA A 121 29.34 9.77 0.36
CA ALA A 121 28.90 10.59 -0.76
C ALA A 121 29.09 9.87 -2.10
N LYS A 122 30.25 9.24 -2.31
CA LYS A 122 30.54 8.42 -3.50
C LYS A 122 29.57 7.25 -3.64
N ALA A 123 29.37 6.48 -2.56
CA ALA A 123 28.47 5.33 -2.58
C ALA A 123 27.01 5.75 -2.86
N LYS A 124 26.57 6.89 -2.30
CA LYS A 124 25.26 7.47 -2.64
C LYS A 124 25.19 7.90 -4.09
N GLN A 125 26.22 8.59 -4.60
CA GLN A 125 26.27 9.04 -5.98
C GLN A 125 26.19 7.85 -6.93
N GLY A 126 27.04 6.82 -6.75
CA GLY A 126 27.01 5.61 -7.59
C GLY A 126 25.65 4.91 -7.54
N ALA A 127 25.04 4.79 -6.36
CA ALA A 127 23.71 4.21 -6.26
C ALA A 127 22.64 5.05 -6.99
N TYR A 128 22.73 6.38 -6.97
CA TYR A 128 21.86 7.25 -7.77
C TYR A 128 22.12 7.11 -9.26
N ASP A 129 23.38 7.04 -9.68
CA ASP A 129 23.76 6.87 -11.08
C ASP A 129 23.23 5.53 -11.62
N ASP A 130 23.36 4.44 -10.86
CA ASP A 130 22.78 3.14 -11.18
C ASP A 130 21.25 3.19 -11.27
N LEU A 131 20.60 3.91 -10.35
CA LEU A 131 19.17 4.11 -10.37
C LEU A 131 18.75 4.87 -11.64
N TYR A 132 19.42 5.97 -11.97
CA TYR A 132 19.13 6.76 -13.16
C TYR A 132 19.38 5.97 -14.44
N ALA A 133 20.49 5.24 -14.53
CA ALA A 133 20.75 4.35 -15.67
C ALA A 133 19.65 3.31 -15.87
N ARG A 134 19.12 2.75 -14.76
CA ARG A 134 17.96 1.84 -14.83
C ARG A 134 16.70 2.57 -15.29
N LEU A 135 16.47 3.80 -14.84
CA LEU A 135 15.30 4.60 -15.22
C LEU A 135 15.33 5.06 -16.69
N ASP A 136 16.52 5.32 -17.23
CA ASP A 136 16.74 5.69 -18.65
C ASP A 136 16.52 4.50 -19.61
N SER A 137 16.38 3.28 -19.08
CA SER A 137 15.96 2.12 -19.87
C SER A 137 14.44 2.13 -20.13
N LYS A 138 14.01 1.58 -21.27
CA LYS A 138 12.57 1.42 -21.59
C LYS A 138 11.80 0.65 -20.50
N GLU A 139 12.46 -0.27 -19.81
CA GLU A 139 11.90 -1.03 -18.69
C GLU A 139 11.72 -0.16 -17.44
N GLY A 140 12.68 0.72 -17.15
CA GLY A 140 12.63 1.70 -16.06
C GLY A 140 11.56 2.76 -16.25
N GLU A 141 11.44 3.30 -17.46
CA GLU A 141 10.36 4.20 -17.86
C GLU A 141 8.99 3.53 -17.62
N THR A 142 8.82 2.29 -18.10
CA THR A 142 7.58 1.53 -17.89
C THR A 142 7.29 1.30 -16.41
N ALA A 143 8.33 1.01 -15.60
CA ALA A 143 8.19 0.83 -14.16
C ALA A 143 7.76 2.12 -13.44
N LEU A 144 8.28 3.28 -13.85
CA LEU A 144 7.85 4.59 -13.33
C LEU A 144 6.38 4.85 -13.64
N TYR A 145 5.93 4.61 -14.87
CA TYR A 145 4.52 4.76 -15.23
C TYR A 145 3.61 3.82 -14.45
N ARG A 146 4.02 2.57 -14.21
CA ARG A 146 3.28 1.63 -13.34
C ARG A 146 3.20 2.13 -11.91
N LEU A 147 4.30 2.63 -11.36
CA LEU A 147 4.36 3.16 -10.00
C LEU A 147 3.48 4.41 -9.85
N ALA A 148 3.50 5.31 -10.83
CA ALA A 148 2.62 6.47 -10.89
C ALA A 148 1.14 6.05 -10.95
N ARG A 149 0.77 5.09 -11.81
CA ARG A 149 -0.60 4.53 -11.86
C ARG A 149 -1.01 3.82 -10.57
N GLN A 150 -0.09 3.17 -9.87
CA GLN A 150 -0.38 2.55 -8.58
C GLN A 150 -0.67 3.61 -7.52
N ARG A 151 0.13 4.68 -7.44
CA ARG A 151 -0.13 5.79 -6.51
C ARG A 151 -1.43 6.52 -6.80
N ASP A 152 -1.73 6.77 -8.08
CA ASP A 152 -3.00 7.36 -8.51
C ASP A 152 -4.18 6.48 -8.10
N ARG A 153 -4.05 5.16 -8.24
CA ARG A 153 -5.02 4.20 -7.70
C ARG A 153 -5.13 4.32 -6.18
N ASP A 154 -4.03 4.15 -5.46
CA ASP A 154 -3.99 4.13 -3.99
C ASP A 154 -4.52 5.45 -3.37
N GLY A 155 -4.43 6.57 -4.09
CA GLY A 155 -4.98 7.87 -3.69
C GLY A 155 -6.47 8.09 -4.03
N LYS A 156 -7.11 7.17 -4.75
CA LYS A 156 -8.56 7.21 -5.02
C LYS A 156 -9.26 6.36 -3.96
N ASP A 157 -10.01 7.01 -3.07
CA ASP A 157 -10.81 6.35 -2.02
C ASP A 157 -11.84 5.35 -2.58
N VAL A 158 -12.25 5.52 -3.85
CA VAL A 158 -13.10 4.58 -4.57
C VAL A 158 -12.44 4.19 -5.88
N GLN A 159 -11.79 3.03 -5.91
CA GLN A 159 -11.11 2.54 -7.11
C GLN A 159 -12.04 1.89 -8.14
N TRP A 160 -13.29 1.60 -7.78
CA TRP A 160 -14.23 0.86 -8.61
C TRP A 160 -15.68 1.36 -8.44
N ALA A 161 -15.99 2.66 -8.53
CA ALA A 161 -17.41 3.04 -8.61
C ALA A 161 -18.02 2.61 -9.97
N ARG A 162 -18.18 1.30 -10.18
CA ARG A 162 -19.17 0.68 -11.05
C ARG A 162 -20.48 0.71 -10.27
N VAL A 163 -21.02 1.89 -10.10
CA VAL A 163 -22.30 2.07 -9.42
C VAL A 163 -23.32 2.38 -10.49
N ILE A 164 -24.12 1.39 -10.88
CA ILE A 164 -25.14 1.50 -11.94
C ILE A 164 -26.47 1.09 -11.34
N LYS A 165 -27.55 1.79 -11.69
CA LYS A 165 -28.89 1.39 -11.23
C LYS A 165 -29.44 0.25 -12.08
N ASP A 166 -30.10 -0.70 -11.44
CA ASP A 166 -30.94 -1.66 -12.15
C ASP A 166 -32.21 -0.98 -12.69
N ARG A 167 -33.09 -1.77 -13.32
CA ARG A 167 -34.34 -1.28 -13.90
C ARG A 167 -35.32 -0.76 -12.84
N ASP A 168 -35.26 -1.31 -11.64
CA ASP A 168 -36.11 -0.96 -10.50
C ASP A 168 -35.56 0.24 -9.70
N GLY A 169 -34.45 0.84 -10.16
CA GLY A 169 -33.84 2.04 -9.59
C GLY A 169 -32.90 1.77 -8.42
N SER A 170 -32.64 0.49 -8.09
CA SER A 170 -31.74 0.08 -7.01
C SER A 170 -30.28 0.12 -7.47
N VAL A 171 -29.40 0.53 -6.57
CA VAL A 171 -28.01 0.81 -6.88
C VAL A 171 -27.17 -0.47 -6.88
N LEU A 172 -26.71 -0.91 -8.05
CA LEU A 172 -25.80 -2.04 -8.21
C LEU A 172 -24.36 -1.56 -8.06
N THR A 173 -23.61 -2.22 -7.18
CA THR A 173 -22.19 -1.95 -6.95
C THR A 173 -21.32 -3.11 -7.47
N GLY A 174 -21.82 -4.34 -7.46
CA GLY A 174 -21.09 -5.53 -7.90
C GLY A 174 -20.68 -5.48 -9.38
N ALA A 175 -19.41 -5.79 -9.68
CA ALA A 175 -18.88 -5.71 -11.04
C ALA A 175 -19.58 -6.64 -12.05
N SER A 176 -20.08 -7.80 -11.60
CA SER A 176 -20.87 -8.76 -12.38
C SER A 176 -22.30 -8.26 -12.62
N SER A 177 -22.96 -7.74 -11.59
CA SER A 177 -24.30 -7.13 -11.71
C SER A 177 -24.29 -5.92 -12.64
N VAL A 178 -23.23 -5.12 -12.57
CA VAL A 178 -23.01 -3.99 -13.47
C VAL A 178 -22.78 -4.46 -14.90
N MET A 179 -21.97 -5.50 -15.11
CA MET A 179 -21.76 -6.06 -16.45
C MET A 179 -23.02 -6.71 -17.02
N GLY A 180 -23.81 -7.40 -16.18
CA GLY A 180 -25.12 -7.94 -16.54
C GLY A 180 -26.08 -6.83 -16.95
N ARG A 181 -26.16 -5.75 -16.16
CA ARG A 181 -26.98 -4.58 -16.50
C ARG A 181 -26.56 -3.91 -17.80
N TRP A 182 -25.26 -3.82 -18.07
CA TRP A 182 -24.72 -3.34 -19.36
C TRP A 182 -25.14 -4.25 -20.51
N LYS A 183 -25.05 -5.57 -20.33
CA LYS A 183 -25.44 -6.55 -21.34
C LYS A 183 -26.94 -6.47 -21.64
N GLU A 184 -27.78 -6.43 -20.60
CA GLU A 184 -29.24 -6.25 -20.74
C GLU A 184 -29.59 -4.96 -21.47
N TYR A 185 -28.97 -3.83 -21.08
CA TYR A 185 -29.18 -2.55 -21.75
C TYR A 185 -28.81 -2.61 -23.23
N PHE A 186 -27.69 -3.27 -23.57
CA PHE A 186 -27.23 -3.37 -24.95
C PHE A 186 -28.06 -4.35 -25.77
N GLU A 187 -28.52 -5.46 -25.19
CA GLU A 187 -29.42 -6.41 -25.84
C GLU A 187 -30.78 -5.78 -26.13
N GLU A 188 -31.32 -4.96 -25.23
CA GLU A 188 -32.53 -4.17 -25.50
C GLU A 188 -32.28 -3.15 -26.59
N LEU A 189 -31.21 -2.36 -26.48
CA LEU A 189 -30.87 -1.34 -27.46
C LEU A 189 -30.70 -1.89 -28.88
N MET A 190 -30.21 -3.12 -29.01
CA MET A 190 -29.92 -3.77 -30.29
C MET A 190 -31.09 -4.59 -30.85
N ASN A 191 -32.04 -5.01 -30.00
CA ASN A 191 -33.17 -5.86 -30.40
C ASN A 191 -34.52 -5.13 -30.39
N GLU A 192 -34.64 -4.02 -29.68
CA GLU A 192 -35.78 -3.11 -29.82
C GLU A 192 -35.54 -2.27 -31.09
N GLU A 193 -36.41 -2.44 -32.09
CA GLU A 193 -36.47 -1.54 -33.24
C GLU A 193 -36.90 -0.16 -32.70
N ASN A 194 -35.92 0.68 -32.38
CA ASN A 194 -36.17 2.04 -31.89
C ASN A 194 -37.15 2.72 -32.85
N GLU A 195 -38.35 3.06 -32.37
CA GLU A 195 -39.30 3.90 -33.07
C GLU A 195 -38.65 5.26 -33.32
N ARG A 196 -37.92 5.39 -34.41
CA ARG A 196 -37.70 6.68 -35.05
C ARG A 196 -39.04 7.09 -35.66
N GLU A 197 -39.89 7.64 -34.80
CA GLU A 197 -40.98 8.58 -35.08
C GLU A 197 -41.72 8.34 -36.41
N ARG A 198 -42.65 7.37 -36.46
CA ARG A 198 -43.59 7.23 -37.58
C ARG A 198 -44.94 7.84 -37.19
N ARG A 199 -45.22 9.05 -37.69
CA ARG A 199 -46.53 9.71 -37.54
C ARG A 199 -47.68 8.79 -37.98
N ALA A 200 -48.72 8.76 -37.18
CA ALA A 200 -49.90 7.90 -37.30
C ALA A 200 -50.78 8.23 -38.51
N GLU A 201 -51.34 7.21 -39.15
CA GLU A 201 -52.60 7.31 -39.89
C GLU A 201 -53.45 6.07 -39.58
N GLU A 202 -54.53 6.27 -38.82
CA GLU A 202 -55.56 5.27 -38.57
C GLU A 202 -56.38 5.07 -39.86
N VAL A 203 -56.49 3.84 -40.33
CA VAL A 203 -57.40 3.49 -41.42
C VAL A 203 -58.50 2.59 -40.87
N THR A 204 -59.70 3.17 -40.75
CA THR A 204 -60.93 2.43 -40.47
C THR A 204 -61.37 1.68 -41.73
N VAL A 205 -61.45 0.36 -41.65
CA VAL A 205 -61.99 -0.51 -42.69
C VAL A 205 -63.51 -0.36 -42.75
N VAL A 206 -64.06 -0.08 -43.92
CA VAL A 206 -65.50 -0.20 -44.20
C VAL A 206 -65.66 -1.09 -45.43
N ASP A 207 -66.25 -2.27 -45.23
CA ASP A 207 -66.63 -3.20 -46.30
C ASP A 207 -67.75 -2.61 -47.17
N GLN A 208 -67.68 -2.79 -48.49
CA GLN A 208 -68.87 -2.78 -49.34
C GLN A 208 -68.70 -3.57 -50.65
N GLU A 209 -69.78 -4.28 -50.99
CA GLU A 209 -69.90 -5.35 -52.00
C GLU A 209 -69.54 -4.97 -53.44
N VAL A 210 -68.99 -5.96 -54.16
CA VAL A 210 -68.64 -5.88 -55.57
C VAL A 210 -69.88 -6.09 -56.45
N VAL A 211 -70.29 -5.06 -57.19
CA VAL A 211 -71.22 -5.20 -58.34
C VAL A 211 -70.46 -5.00 -59.65
N ARG A 212 -70.54 -6.00 -60.54
CA ARG A 212 -69.82 -6.08 -61.82
C ARG A 212 -70.25 -5.01 -62.83
N LEU A 213 -69.22 -4.52 -63.52
CA LEU A 213 -69.15 -3.57 -64.63
C LEU A 213 -70.15 -3.84 -65.79
N LYS A 214 -70.68 -2.75 -66.36
CA LYS A 214 -71.07 -2.71 -67.78
C LYS A 214 -70.00 -1.96 -68.57
N SER A 215 -69.38 -2.67 -69.52
CA SER A 215 -68.55 -2.12 -70.58
C SER A 215 -69.41 -1.23 -71.50
N GLY A 216 -69.04 0.04 -71.62
CA GLY A 216 -69.56 0.99 -72.60
C GLY A 216 -68.40 1.43 -73.49
N GLY A 217 -68.54 1.16 -74.79
CA GLY A 217 -67.45 1.28 -75.75
C GLY A 217 -67.18 2.69 -76.27
N HIS A 218 -66.06 2.77 -77.00
CA HIS A 218 -65.91 3.46 -78.28
C HIS A 218 -64.90 2.69 -79.12
#